data_AF-A0A7C4GEW0-F1
#
_entry.id   AF-A0A7C4GEW0-F1
#
_cell.length_a   1.000
_cell.length_b   1.000
_cell.length_c   1.000
_cell.angle_alpha   90.00
_cell.angle_beta   90.00
_cell.angle_gamma   90.00
#
_symmetry.space_group_name_H-M   'P 1'
#
loop_
_entity.id
_entity.type
_entity.pdbx_description
1 polymer ?
#
loop_
_entity_poly.entity_id
_entity_poly.type
_entity_poly.pdbx_seq_one_letter_code
_entity_poly.pdbx_strand_id
1 'polypeptide(L)'
;MRSLFVAAVVAALCGSLVVAAPRRKPPRPPQLPIITVCGTLVEGVECTLLAGNDGGLYVVNTGGYGEGACICVTGPYDPFCITYCQQGGGCIYNTTVTLCNP
;
A
#
# COMPACT_ATOMS: atom_id res chain seq x y z
N MET A 1 -60.87 45.95 37.51
CA MET A 1 -59.88 46.84 36.89
C MET A 1 -58.58 46.07 36.71
N ARG A 2 -58.20 45.86 35.44
CA ARG A 2 -56.87 45.53 34.88
C ARG A 2 -55.78 45.02 35.85
N SER A 3 -55.34 43.78 35.64
CA SER A 3 -53.91 43.47 35.67
C SER A 3 -53.58 42.51 34.53
N LEU A 4 -52.74 43.00 33.63
CA LEU A 4 -52.16 42.28 32.50
C LEU A 4 -50.89 41.53 32.95
N PHE A 5 -50.45 40.61 32.09
CA PHE A 5 -49.08 40.12 31.91
C PHE A 5 -48.68 38.81 32.63
N VAL A 6 -48.58 37.75 31.81
CA VAL A 6 -47.38 36.98 31.46
C VAL A 6 -47.61 35.47 31.60
N ALA A 7 -47.74 34.80 30.45
CA ALA A 7 -47.12 33.49 30.21
C ALA A 7 -47.12 33.26 28.69
N ALA A 8 -46.35 34.10 28.01
CA ALA A 8 -45.93 33.81 26.65
C ALA A 8 -44.91 32.65 26.70
N VAL A 9 -44.90 31.87 25.62
CA VAL A 9 -43.78 31.03 25.19
C VAL A 9 -43.58 29.72 25.95
N VAL A 10 -44.25 28.66 25.46
CA VAL A 10 -43.58 27.35 25.36
C VAL A 10 -43.53 26.98 23.89
N ALA A 11 -42.79 27.78 23.12
CA ALA A 11 -42.25 27.37 21.85
C ALA A 11 -40.86 26.78 22.12
N ALA A 12 -40.66 25.48 21.92
CA ALA A 12 -39.33 24.91 21.67
C ALA A 12 -39.43 23.42 21.29
N LEU A 13 -39.58 23.17 19.99
CA LEU A 13 -38.68 22.29 19.24
C LEU A 13 -38.28 20.97 19.92
N CYS A 14 -39.10 19.93 19.77
CA CYS A 14 -38.64 18.53 19.76
C CYS A 14 -37.84 18.24 18.48
N GLY A 15 -36.88 19.10 18.14
CA GLY A 15 -35.93 18.88 17.07
C GLY A 15 -34.74 18.14 17.63
N SER A 16 -34.72 16.82 17.49
CA SER A 16 -33.54 16.01 17.78
C SER A 16 -32.36 16.54 16.96
N LEU A 17 -31.44 17.24 17.62
CA LEU A 17 -30.15 17.62 17.03
C LEU A 17 -29.39 16.33 16.73
N VAL A 18 -29.48 15.86 15.49
CA VAL A 18 -28.56 14.84 14.98
C VAL A 18 -27.22 15.53 14.81
N VAL A 19 -26.37 15.45 15.84
CA VAL A 19 -24.98 15.90 15.74
C VAL A 19 -24.29 14.96 14.76
N ALA A 20 -24.04 15.45 13.55
CA ALA A 20 -23.26 14.72 12.57
C ALA A 20 -21.85 14.48 13.13
N ALA A 21 -21.47 13.23 13.36
CA ALA A 21 -20.12 12.88 13.77
C ALA A 21 -19.13 13.33 12.68
N PRO A 22 -17.98 13.95 13.04
CA PRO A 22 -16.97 14.31 12.06
C PRO A 22 -16.47 13.03 11.38
N ARG A 23 -16.50 13.00 10.05
CA ARG A 23 -15.90 11.89 9.28
C ARG A 23 -14.39 11.87 9.55
N ARG A 24 -13.91 10.90 10.32
CA ARG A 24 -12.47 10.64 10.43
C ARG A 24 -11.99 10.08 9.09
N LYS A 25 -10.95 10.70 8.53
CA LYS A 25 -10.26 10.14 7.36
C LYS A 25 -9.65 8.79 7.79
N PRO A 26 -9.82 7.71 7.00
CA PRO A 26 -9.14 6.46 7.27
C PRO A 26 -7.63 6.71 7.44
N PRO A 27 -6.96 6.00 8.36
CA PRO A 27 -5.51 6.04 8.44
C PRO A 27 -4.94 5.73 7.07
N ARG A 28 -3.91 6.48 6.66
CA ARG A 28 -3.20 6.17 5.42
C ARG A 28 -2.60 4.76 5.56
N PRO A 29 -2.71 3.89 4.55
CA PRO A 29 -1.98 2.63 4.57
C PRO A 29 -0.50 2.88 4.85
N PRO A 30 0.20 1.97 5.54
CA PRO A 30 1.64 2.01 5.65
C PRO A 30 2.24 2.20 4.26
N GLN A 31 3.09 3.22 4.10
CA GLN A 31 3.75 3.48 2.83
C GLN A 31 5.01 2.62 2.79
N LEU A 32 5.03 1.65 1.87
CA LEU A 32 6.19 0.80 1.65
C LEU A 32 7.36 1.64 1.08
N PRO A 33 8.60 1.37 1.51
CA PRO A 33 9.77 2.05 0.95
C PRO A 33 9.95 1.68 -0.52
N ILE A 34 10.31 2.67 -1.35
CA ILE A 34 10.72 2.41 -2.75
C ILE A 34 12.20 2.04 -2.75
N ILE A 35 12.54 0.92 -3.36
CA ILE A 35 13.94 0.50 -3.56
C ILE A 35 14.21 0.23 -5.03
N THR A 36 15.49 0.25 -5.39
CA THR A 36 15.99 -0.19 -6.69
C THR A 36 17.00 -1.30 -6.46
N VAL A 37 16.77 -2.46 -7.07
CA VAL A 37 17.67 -3.62 -7.00
C VAL A 37 17.98 -4.08 -8.41
N CYS A 38 19.27 -4.24 -8.72
CA CYS A 38 19.74 -4.88 -9.94
C CYS A 38 20.29 -6.25 -9.62
N GLY A 39 20.10 -7.21 -10.52
CA GLY A 39 20.50 -8.58 -10.27
C GLY A 39 20.16 -9.51 -11.43
N THR A 40 20.38 -10.80 -11.22
CA THR A 40 20.11 -11.85 -12.21
C THR A 40 18.82 -12.58 -11.86
N LEU A 41 18.00 -12.87 -12.87
CA LEU A 41 16.85 -13.74 -12.71
C LEU A 41 17.32 -15.20 -12.58
N VAL A 42 16.91 -15.86 -11.51
CA VAL A 42 17.30 -17.23 -11.18
C VAL A 42 16.07 -18.11 -10.99
N GLU A 43 16.18 -19.38 -11.36
CA GLU A 43 15.14 -20.38 -11.11
C GLU A 43 15.05 -20.63 -9.60
N GLY A 44 13.91 -20.29 -9.00
CA GLY A 44 13.52 -20.77 -7.68
C GLY A 44 12.77 -22.09 -7.79
N VAL A 45 12.45 -22.70 -6.65
CA VAL A 45 11.76 -24.00 -6.59
C VAL A 45 10.37 -23.96 -7.21
N GLU A 46 9.66 -22.83 -7.09
CA GLU A 46 8.31 -22.66 -7.62
C GLU A 46 8.18 -21.52 -8.63
N CYS A 47 9.11 -20.57 -8.65
CA CYS A 47 9.03 -19.39 -9.50
C CYS A 47 10.42 -18.78 -9.75
N THR A 48 10.54 -17.98 -10.81
CA THR A 48 11.74 -17.18 -11.08
C THR A 48 11.87 -16.02 -10.08
N LEU A 49 13.06 -15.83 -9.52
CA LEU A 49 13.39 -14.82 -8.51
C LEU A 49 14.48 -13.88 -9.01
N LEU A 50 14.56 -12.67 -8.44
CA LEU A 50 15.70 -11.77 -8.66
C LEU A 50 16.75 -11.98 -7.58
N ALA A 51 17.88 -12.58 -7.95
CA ALA A 51 19.08 -12.59 -7.11
C ALA A 51 19.77 -11.24 -7.23
N GLY A 52 19.55 -10.38 -6.24
CA GLY A 52 20.06 -9.01 -6.21
C GLY A 52 21.57 -8.96 -5.99
N ASN A 53 22.22 -7.97 -6.60
CA ASN A 53 23.63 -7.67 -6.40
C ASN A 53 23.95 -7.22 -4.96
N ASP A 54 22.92 -6.89 -4.19
CA ASP A 54 22.97 -6.62 -2.75
C ASP A 54 22.97 -7.90 -1.88
N GLY A 55 22.91 -9.08 -2.52
CA GLY A 55 22.84 -10.38 -1.86
C GLY A 55 21.42 -10.78 -1.44
N GLY A 56 20.41 -9.96 -1.73
CA GLY A 56 19.01 -10.29 -1.48
C GLY A 56 18.43 -11.22 -2.54
N LEU A 57 17.32 -11.88 -2.20
CA LEU A 57 16.55 -12.68 -3.13
C LEU A 57 15.11 -12.18 -3.11
N TYR A 58 14.61 -11.70 -4.24
CA TYR A 58 13.37 -10.94 -4.28
C TYR A 58 12.36 -11.57 -5.23
N VAL A 59 11.09 -11.57 -4.82
CA VAL A 59 9.97 -11.85 -5.71
C VAL A 59 9.67 -10.58 -6.48
N VAL A 60 9.73 -10.67 -7.81
CA VAL A 60 9.52 -9.53 -8.71
C VAL A 60 8.66 -9.95 -9.89
N ASN A 61 7.98 -8.99 -10.51
CA ASN A 61 7.48 -9.19 -11.87
C ASN A 61 8.64 -9.03 -12.86
N THR A 62 9.02 -10.09 -13.56
CA THR A 62 10.19 -10.06 -14.44
C THR A 62 10.02 -9.14 -15.65
N GLY A 63 8.83 -8.60 -15.93
CA GLY A 63 8.60 -7.78 -17.12
C GLY A 63 8.72 -8.56 -18.43
N GLY A 64 8.64 -9.89 -18.37
CA GLY A 64 8.80 -10.78 -19.52
C GLY A 64 10.24 -11.23 -19.78
N TYR A 65 11.21 -10.77 -18.98
CA TYR A 65 12.57 -11.32 -19.03
C TYR A 65 12.60 -12.73 -18.42
N GLY A 66 13.40 -13.60 -19.04
CA GLY A 66 13.59 -14.98 -18.60
C GLY A 66 14.77 -15.16 -17.66
N GLU A 67 14.91 -16.36 -17.14
CA GLU A 67 16.04 -16.77 -16.29
C GLU A 67 17.40 -16.53 -16.98
N GLY A 68 18.39 -16.17 -16.17
CA GLY A 68 19.71 -15.74 -16.61
C GLY A 68 19.79 -14.28 -17.06
N ALA A 69 18.66 -13.59 -17.30
CA ALA A 69 18.68 -12.18 -17.65
C ALA A 69 19.11 -11.31 -16.44
N CYS A 70 19.94 -10.30 -16.70
CA CYS A 70 20.24 -9.27 -15.71
C CYS A 70 19.28 -8.10 -15.86
N ILE A 71 18.51 -7.82 -14.81
CA ILE A 71 17.53 -6.73 -14.79
C ILE A 71 17.73 -5.83 -13.56
N CYS A 72 17.26 -4.58 -13.67
CA CYS A 72 17.07 -3.65 -12.57
C CYS A 72 15.57 -3.43 -12.37
N VAL A 73 15.12 -3.61 -11.12
CA VAL A 73 13.74 -3.44 -10.70
C VAL A 73 13.67 -2.28 -9.72
N THR A 74 12.74 -1.35 -9.94
CA THR A 74 12.41 -0.30 -8.97
C THR A 74 10.96 -0.37 -8.57
N GLY A 75 10.66 -0.32 -7.27
CA GLY A 75 9.28 -0.32 -6.77
C GLY A 75 9.16 -0.39 -5.25
N PRO A 76 7.93 -0.36 -4.71
CA PRO A 76 7.67 -0.59 -3.30
C PRO A 76 8.13 -1.99 -2.86
N TYR A 77 8.88 -2.04 -1.76
CA TYR A 77 9.35 -3.28 -1.17
C TYR A 77 8.52 -3.66 0.06
N ASP A 78 7.98 -4.88 0.03
CA ASP A 78 7.27 -5.50 1.14
C ASP A 78 8.02 -6.75 1.62
N PRO A 79 8.71 -6.69 2.79
CA PRO A 79 9.41 -7.84 3.35
C PRO A 79 8.46 -8.93 3.87
N PHE A 80 7.16 -8.66 4.00
CA PHE A 80 6.17 -9.57 4.58
C PHE A 80 5.09 -9.99 3.58
N CYS A 81 5.31 -9.77 2.28
CA CYS A 81 4.36 -10.18 1.27
C CYS A 81 4.13 -11.70 1.30
N ILE A 82 2.89 -12.12 1.06
CA ILE A 82 2.57 -13.53 0.86
C ILE A 82 2.71 -13.85 -0.62
N THR A 83 3.48 -14.89 -0.93
CA THR A 83 3.81 -15.33 -2.29
C THR A 83 3.77 -16.85 -2.38
N TYR A 84 3.41 -17.36 -3.56
CA TYR A 84 3.46 -18.80 -3.85
C TYR A 84 4.88 -19.29 -4.13
N CYS A 85 5.86 -18.40 -4.28
CA CYS A 85 7.24 -18.77 -4.61
C CYS A 85 7.95 -19.53 -3.48
N GLN A 86 7.40 -19.46 -2.25
CA GLN A 86 7.93 -19.98 -0.95
C GLN A 86 9.40 -19.65 -0.65
N GLN A 87 10.05 -18.89 -1.53
CA GLN A 87 11.43 -18.49 -1.57
C GLN A 87 11.50 -17.00 -1.91
N GLY A 88 12.41 -16.30 -1.25
CA GLY A 88 12.56 -14.85 -1.35
C GLY A 88 12.38 -14.15 0.01
N GLY A 89 13.17 -13.11 0.25
CA GLY A 89 13.15 -12.27 1.45
C GLY A 89 12.16 -11.11 1.37
N GLY A 90 11.23 -11.14 0.42
CA GLY A 90 10.20 -10.13 0.22
C GLY A 90 9.87 -9.88 -1.26
N CYS A 91 8.86 -9.05 -1.48
CA CYS A 91 8.39 -8.68 -2.82
C CYS A 91 8.79 -7.26 -3.15
N ILE A 92 9.24 -7.05 -4.37
CA ILE A 92 9.30 -5.70 -4.95
C ILE A 92 8.13 -5.61 -5.92
N TYR A 93 7.17 -4.74 -5.64
CA TYR A 93 6.05 -4.49 -6.54
C TYR A 93 6.53 -3.58 -7.69
N ASN A 94 7.07 -4.18 -8.75
CA ASN A 94 7.76 -3.46 -9.81
C ASN A 94 6.95 -2.29 -10.37
N THR A 95 7.52 -1.09 -10.29
CA THR A 95 7.05 0.11 -11.00
C THR A 95 7.77 0.25 -12.34
N THR A 96 9.07 -0.07 -12.38
CA THR A 96 9.88 -0.10 -13.59
C THR A 96 10.80 -1.33 -13.61
N VAL A 97 11.02 -1.86 -14.81
CA VAL A 97 11.95 -2.96 -15.07
C VAL A 97 12.79 -2.62 -16.30
N THR A 98 14.11 -2.65 -16.16
CA THR A 98 15.07 -2.40 -17.25
C THR A 98 16.15 -3.47 -17.25
N LEU A 99 16.88 -3.62 -18.35
CA LEU A 99 18.11 -4.43 -18.34
C LEU A 99 19.18 -3.72 -17.48
N CYS A 100 20.07 -4.51 -16.85
CA CYS A 100 21.18 -3.96 -16.05
C CYS A 100 22.11 -3.06 -16.85
N ASN A 101 22.23 -3.30 -18.15
CA ASN A 101 22.97 -2.48 -19.09
C ASN A 101 22.21 -2.57 -20.43
N PRO A 102 21.47 -1.52 -20.83
CA PRO A 102 20.57 -1.57 -21.98
C PRO A 102 21.29 -1.73 -23.32
#